data_AF-A0A3D2JY92-F1
#
_entry.id   AF-A0A3D2JY92-F1
#
_cell.length_a   1.000
_cell.length_b   1.000
_cell.length_c   1.000
_cell.angle_alpha   90.00
_cell.angle_beta   90.00
_cell.angle_gamma   90.00
#
_symmetry.space_group_name_H-M   'P 1'
#
loop_
_entity.id
_entity.type
_entity.pdbx_description
1 polymer ?
#
loop_
_entity_poly.entity_id
_entity_poly.type
_entity_poly.pdbx_seq_one_letter_code
_entity_poly.pdbx_strand_id
1 'polypeptide(L)' 'MGLRLLPDSFDNQQRGHPLALWLFYLATIVTVGRSLAHIFLADGGAQSIATVPLEQFTPEGAASVVSMFA' A
#
# COMPACT_ATOMS: atom_id res chain seq x y z
N MET A 1 8.65 -22.72 18.63
CA MET A 1 9.21 -22.81 17.26
C MET A 1 9.30 -21.38 16.73
N GLY A 2 10.48 -20.78 16.78
CA GLY A 2 10.67 -19.35 16.46
C GLY A 2 10.68 -19.13 14.95
N LEU A 3 9.98 -18.11 14.48
CA LEU A 3 9.99 -17.72 13.07
C LEU A 3 11.40 -17.22 12.73
N ARG A 4 12.18 -18.05 12.04
CA ARG A 4 13.53 -17.70 11.62
C ARG A 4 13.44 -16.83 10.38
N LEU A 5 13.56 -15.52 10.58
CA LEU A 5 13.36 -14.50 9.55
C LEU A 5 14.53 -14.41 8.55
N LEU A 6 15.72 -14.86 8.94
CA LEU A 6 16.94 -14.80 8.14
C LEU A 6 17.53 -16.19 7.86
N PRO A 7 18.15 -16.37 6.68
CA PRO A 7 18.97 -17.54 6.36
C PRO A 7 20.07 -17.85 7.37
N ASP A 8 20.39 -19.13 7.56
CA ASP A 8 21.63 -19.62 8.19
C ASP A 8 22.87 -19.27 7.37
N SER A 9 22.72 -19.25 6.04
CA SER A 9 23.77 -19.03 5.06
C SER A 9 23.19 -18.30 3.83
N PHE A 10 23.93 -17.33 3.31
CA PHE A 10 23.59 -16.62 2.08
C PHE A 10 24.22 -17.32 0.86
N ASP A 11 23.89 -18.60 0.67
CA ASP A 11 24.54 -19.48 -0.32
C ASP A 11 23.72 -19.73 -1.60
N ASN A 12 22.68 -18.94 -1.87
CA ASN A 12 21.72 -19.13 -2.97
C ASN A 12 21.06 -20.52 -3.05
N GLN A 13 21.23 -21.37 -2.03
CA GLN A 13 20.64 -22.72 -1.99
C GLN A 13 19.35 -22.76 -1.17
N GLN A 14 19.01 -21.67 -0.49
CA GLN A 14 17.77 -21.59 0.27
C GLN A 14 16.55 -21.41 -0.64
N ARG A 15 15.62 -22.34 -0.55
CA ARG A 15 14.35 -22.35 -1.32
C ARG A 15 13.32 -21.30 -0.86
N GLY A 16 13.65 -20.48 0.14
CA GLY A 16 12.74 -19.49 0.73
C GLY A 16 11.59 -20.12 1.53
N HIS A 17 10.99 -19.36 2.45
CA HIS A 17 9.83 -19.82 3.20
C HIS A 17 8.53 -19.49 2.42
N PRO A 18 7.57 -20.41 2.26
CA PRO A 18 6.34 -20.15 1.48
C PRO A 18 5.53 -18.98 2.03
N LEU A 19 5.59 -18.72 3.34
CA LEU A 19 5.01 -17.52 3.96
C LEU A 19 5.54 -16.21 3.35
N ALA A 20 6.83 -16.15 2.99
CA ALA A 20 7.42 -14.95 2.38
C ALA A 20 6.79 -14.65 1.02
N LEU A 21 6.51 -15.69 0.22
CA LEU A 21 5.81 -15.54 -1.06
C LEU A 21 4.37 -15.05 -0.87
N TRP A 22 3.65 -15.60 0.11
CA TRP A 22 2.29 -15.15 0.42
C TRP A 22 2.24 -13.70 0.90
N LEU A 23 3.17 -13.31 1.77
CA LEU A 23 3.30 -11.92 2.22
C LEU A 23 3.67 -10.99 1.06
N PHE A 24 4.53 -11.44 0.14
CA PHE A 24 4.85 -10.70 -1.07
C PHE A 24 3.62 -10.49 -1.94
N TYR A 25 2.82 -11.52 -2.23
CA TYR A 25 1.57 -11.37 -2.98
C TYR A 25 0.60 -10.39 -2.31
N LEU A 26 0.43 -10.47 -0.99
CA LEU A 26 -0.41 -9.53 -0.25
C LEU A 26 0.10 -8.09 -0.40
N ALA A 27 1.41 -7.86 -0.20
CA ALA A 27 2.03 -6.55 -0.34
C ALA A 27 1.88 -6.00 -1.77
N THR A 28 2.06 -6.85 -2.79
CA THR A 28 1.86 -6.50 -4.19
C THR A 28 0.41 -6.07 -4.45
N ILE A 29 -0.58 -6.86 -4.02
CA ILE A 29 -1.99 -6.55 -4.21
C ILE A 29 -2.36 -5.22 -3.54
N VAL A 30 -1.93 -5.01 -2.29
CA VAL A 30 -2.21 -3.75 -1.57
C VAL A 30 -1.55 -2.55 -2.26
N THR A 31 -0.30 -2.70 -2.70
CA THR A 31 0.44 -1.59 -3.32
C THR A 31 -0.14 -1.23 -4.68
N VAL A 32 -0.37 -2.23 -5.55
CA VAL A 32 -0.97 -2.02 -6.87
C VAL A 32 -2.39 -1.49 -6.73
N GLY A 33 -3.19 -2.04 -5.81
CA GLY A 33 -4.55 -1.56 -5.53
C GLY A 33 -4.57 -0.08 -5.14
N ARG A 34 -3.64 0.36 -4.27
CA ARG A 34 -3.50 1.77 -3.91
C ARG A 34 -3.10 2.64 -5.10
N SER A 35 -2.14 2.20 -5.93
CA SER A 35 -1.76 2.93 -7.15
C SER A 35 -2.94 3.10 -8.12
N LEU A 36 -3.75 2.06 -8.30
CA LEU A 36 -4.96 2.14 -9.11
C LEU A 36 -5.99 3.10 -8.49
N ALA A 37 -6.13 3.09 -7.17
CA ALA A 37 -7.03 4.02 -6.47
C ALA A 37 -6.63 5.49 -6.64
N HIS A 38 -5.33 5.83 -6.61
CA HIS A 38 -4.85 7.18 -6.91
C HIS A 38 -5.22 7.65 -8.33
N ILE A 39 -5.30 6.72 -9.30
CA ILE A 39 -5.62 7.03 -10.71
C ILE A 39 -7.14 7.12 -10.94
N PHE A 40 -7.91 6.23 -10.31
CA PHE A 40 -9.31 6.01 -10.69
C PHE A 40 -10.34 6.55 -9.70
N LEU A 41 -9.99 6.80 -8.45
CA LEU A 41 -10.92 7.37 -7.48
C LEU A 41 -10.92 8.89 -7.57
N ALA A 42 -12.11 9.49 -7.47
CA ALA A 42 -12.29 10.93 -7.58
C ALA A 42 -11.61 11.73 -6.47
N ASP A 43 -11.33 11.09 -5.32
CA ASP A 43 -10.62 11.69 -4.19
C ASP A 43 -9.11 11.50 -4.27
N GLY A 44 -8.59 10.89 -5.34
CA GLY A 44 -7.17 10.61 -5.53
C GLY A 44 -6.56 9.76 -4.41
N GLY A 45 -7.37 9.03 -3.62
CA GLY A 45 -6.89 8.30 -2.44
C GLY A 45 -6.84 9.12 -1.14
N ALA A 46 -7.14 10.42 -1.16
CA ALA A 46 -7.05 11.26 0.04
C ALA A 46 -7.99 10.78 1.16
N GLN A 47 -9.25 10.47 0.85
CA GLN A 47 -10.24 9.99 1.82
C GLN A 47 -10.30 8.47 1.89
N SER A 48 -10.23 7.80 0.75
CA SER A 48 -10.38 6.35 0.61
C SER A 48 -9.16 5.55 1.07
N ILE A 49 -7.94 6.13 1.02
CA ILE A 49 -6.70 5.48 1.48
C ILE A 49 -6.16 6.17 2.73
N ALA A 50 -5.99 7.50 2.70
CA ALA A 50 -5.40 8.26 3.79
C ALA A 50 -6.40 8.73 4.85
N THR A 51 -7.70 8.45 4.64
CA THR A 51 -8.78 8.76 5.59
C THR A 51 -8.88 10.25 5.96
N VAL A 52 -8.43 11.14 5.07
CA VAL A 52 -8.62 12.59 5.21
C VAL A 52 -10.13 12.89 5.13
N PRO A 53 -10.70 13.60 6.12
CA PRO A 53 -12.14 13.89 6.13
C PRO A 53 -12.45 15.09 5.23
N LEU A 54 -12.44 14.89 3.91
CA LEU A 54 -12.59 15.96 2.91
C LEU A 54 -13.90 16.75 3.08
N GLU A 55 -14.95 16.12 3.60
CA GLU A 55 -16.23 16.76 3.92
C GLU A 55 -16.17 17.85 4.99
N GLN A 56 -15.08 17.92 5.77
CA GLN A 56 -14.86 18.95 6.79
C GLN A 56 -14.17 20.21 6.23
N PHE A 57 -13.75 20.18 4.96
CA PHE A 57 -13.08 21.28 4.29
C PHE A 57 -14.07 22.11 3.46
N THR A 58 -13.67 23.34 3.10
CA THR A 58 -14.34 24.06 2.03
C THR A 58 -14.15 23.32 0.70
N PRO A 59 -15.01 23.50 -0.31
CA PRO A 59 -14.85 22.85 -1.61
C PRO A 59 -13.47 23.07 -2.24
N GLU A 60 -12.94 24.28 -2.15
CA GLU A 60 -11.62 24.64 -2.67
C GLU A 60 -10.49 23.99 -1.85
N GLY A 61 -10.68 23.86 -0.53
CA GLY A 61 -9.75 23.18 0.36
C GLY A 61 -9.68 21.68 0.06
N ALA A 62 -10.83 21.03 -0.10
CA ALA A 62 -10.91 19.61 -0.49
C ALA A 62 -10.24 19.37 -1.85
N ALA A 63 -10.50 20.22 -2.85
CA ALA A 63 -9.88 20.12 -4.16
C ALA A 63 -8.35 20.27 -4.11
N SER A 64 -7.86 21.18 -3.27
CA SER A 64 -6.41 21.37 -3.06
C SER A 64 -5.78 20.12 -2.45
N VAL A 65 -6.40 19.53 -1.43
CA VAL A 65 -5.92 18.28 -0.83
C VAL A 65 -5.89 17.16 -1.85
N VAL A 66 -6.98 16.93 -2.60
CA VAL A 66 -7.04 15.89 -3.64
C VAL A 66 -5.92 16.08 -4.67
N SER A 67 -5.62 17.32 -5.07
CA SER A 67 -4.54 17.62 -6.02
C SER A 67 -3.13 17.31 -5.53
N MET A 68 -2.92 17.18 -4.21
CA MET A 68 -1.62 16.75 -3.65
C MET A 68 -1.47 15.22 -3.65
N PHE A 69 -2.59 14.50 -3.72
CA PHE A 69 -2.63 13.04 -3.70
C PHE A 69 -2.72 12.40 -5.09
N ALA A 70 -3.32 13.11 -6.05
CA ALA A 70 -3.53 12.67 -7.44
C ALA A 70 -2.38 13.06 -8.38
#